data_AF-A0A8J7QN70-F1
#
_entry.id   AF-A0A8J7QN70-F1
#
_cell.length_a   1.000
_cell.length_b   1.000
_cell.length_c   1.000
_cell.angle_alpha   90.00
_cell.angle_beta   90.00
_cell.angle_gamma   90.00
#
_symmetry.space_group_name_H-M   'P 1'
#
loop_
_entity.id
_entity.type
_entity.pdbx_description
1 polymer ?
#
loop_
_entity_poly.entity_id
_entity_poly.type
_entity_poly.pdbx_seq_one_letter_code
_entity_poly.pdbx_strand_id
1 'polypeptide(L)'
;YRALYTLKDGVMTANAGIDHKNVPPRTAILWPKDPSKAAAKIQRGIFDLLGKRVGVSVIDSRVAPLRAGTIGVTLGAVGFELVRDCRGKKDLYGKPLLITKLAVADDIACAAHLVMGEVAERTPVAVVRGITPAPKVQKAETMIMPPDLCLFMGVFKPKRGRLKAECRAKRKTSKKRYPAVELV
;
A
#
# COMPACT_ATOMS: atom_id res chain seq x y z
N TYR A 1 -12.13 15.83 11.53
CA TYR A 1 -12.19 14.60 10.72
C TYR A 1 -11.52 13.48 11.50
N ARG A 2 -12.19 12.34 11.71
CA ARG A 2 -11.57 11.17 12.35
C ARG A 2 -11.18 10.20 11.25
N ALA A 3 -9.88 9.90 11.15
CA ALA A 3 -9.39 8.88 10.24
C ALA A 3 -9.25 7.55 10.98
N LEU A 4 -9.64 6.46 10.32
CA LEU A 4 -9.39 5.10 10.80
C LEU A 4 -8.14 4.58 10.11
N TYR A 5 -7.19 4.06 10.89
CA TYR A 5 -6.05 3.35 10.30
C TYR A 5 -6.40 1.87 10.18
N THR A 6 -6.35 1.37 8.96
CA THR A 6 -6.93 0.08 8.56
C THR A 6 -5.92 -0.77 7.81
N LEU A 7 -6.11 -2.10 7.83
CA LEU A 7 -5.35 -3.03 7.02
C LEU A 7 -6.24 -3.50 5.85
N LYS A 8 -5.93 -3.07 4.63
CA LYS A 8 -6.67 -3.40 3.41
C LYS A 8 -5.72 -4.11 2.44
N ASP A 9 -6.04 -5.36 2.10
CA ASP A 9 -5.28 -6.19 1.15
C ASP A 9 -3.76 -6.26 1.45
N GLY A 10 -3.40 -6.26 2.74
CA GLY A 10 -2.00 -6.30 3.20
C GLY A 10 -1.32 -4.93 3.31
N VAL A 11 -1.99 -3.85 2.88
CA VAL A 11 -1.48 -2.48 2.95
C VAL A 11 -2.14 -1.76 4.14
N MET A 12 -1.33 -1.09 4.95
CA MET A 12 -1.85 -0.19 5.98
C MET A 12 -2.22 1.16 5.36
N THR A 13 -3.47 1.58 5.51
CA THR A 13 -3.97 2.82 4.90
C THR A 13 -5.08 3.46 5.74
N ALA A 14 -5.34 4.74 5.49
CA ALA A 14 -6.48 5.43 6.08
C ALA A 14 -7.78 4.98 5.40
N ASN A 15 -8.83 4.76 6.20
CA ASN A 15 -10.21 4.52 5.74
C ASN A 15 -10.35 3.44 4.64
N ALA A 16 -9.55 2.38 4.70
CA ALA A 16 -9.49 1.31 3.70
C ALA A 16 -9.22 1.79 2.26
N GLY A 17 -8.57 2.94 2.08
CA GLY A 17 -8.31 3.53 0.77
C GLY A 17 -9.54 4.15 0.11
N ILE A 18 -10.62 4.36 0.88
CA ILE A 18 -11.83 5.02 0.39
C ILE A 18 -11.54 6.52 0.32
N ASP A 19 -11.74 7.11 -0.85
CA ASP A 19 -11.56 8.53 -1.08
C ASP A 19 -12.88 9.23 -1.45
N HIS A 20 -13.10 10.40 -0.87
CA HIS A 20 -14.21 11.30 -1.13
C HIS A 20 -13.77 12.58 -1.86
N LYS A 21 -12.47 12.74 -2.13
CA LYS A 21 -11.92 13.84 -2.93
C LYS A 21 -12.09 13.53 -4.41
N ASN A 22 -12.12 14.59 -5.23
CA ASN A 22 -12.13 14.50 -6.70
C ASN A 22 -13.26 13.61 -7.29
N VAL A 23 -14.38 13.51 -6.57
CA VAL A 23 -15.58 12.75 -6.96
C VAL A 23 -16.83 13.61 -6.87
N PRO A 24 -17.93 13.26 -7.58
CA PRO A 24 -19.21 13.93 -7.43
C PRO A 24 -19.76 13.89 -5.99
N PRO A 25 -20.61 14.84 -5.60
CA PRO A 25 -21.22 14.86 -4.27
C PRO A 25 -21.91 13.54 -3.91
N ARG A 26 -21.80 13.14 -2.63
CA ARG A 26 -22.41 11.91 -2.08
C ARG A 26 -21.89 10.60 -2.71
N THR A 27 -20.71 10.64 -3.32
CA THR A 27 -20.04 9.43 -3.84
C THR A 27 -18.68 9.23 -3.17
N ALA A 28 -18.08 8.08 -3.43
CA ALA A 28 -16.73 7.73 -3.00
C ALA A 28 -16.09 6.84 -4.07
N ILE A 29 -14.77 6.93 -4.20
CA ILE A 29 -13.98 5.98 -4.97
C ILE A 29 -13.43 4.92 -4.02
N LEU A 30 -13.53 3.67 -4.47
CA LEU A 30 -12.91 2.53 -3.83
C LEU A 30 -11.63 2.17 -4.59
N TRP A 31 -10.67 1.57 -3.89
CA TRP A 31 -9.57 0.90 -4.57
C TRP A 31 -10.08 -0.12 -5.60
N PRO A 32 -9.34 -0.31 -6.72
CA PRO A 32 -9.62 -1.40 -7.64
C PRO A 32 -9.63 -2.74 -6.91
N LYS A 33 -10.55 -3.65 -7.28
CA LYS A 33 -10.61 -5.00 -6.69
C LYS A 33 -9.30 -5.79 -6.84
N ASP A 34 -8.59 -5.53 -7.94
CA ASP A 34 -7.28 -6.09 -8.23
C ASP A 34 -6.45 -5.04 -8.99
N PRO A 35 -5.67 -4.22 -8.27
CA PRO A 35 -4.85 -3.17 -8.87
C PRO A 35 -3.79 -3.73 -9.85
N SER A 36 -3.28 -4.94 -9.59
CA SER A 36 -2.29 -5.60 -10.46
C SER A 36 -2.90 -6.02 -11.79
N LYS A 37 -4.12 -6.56 -11.76
CA LYS A 37 -4.88 -6.85 -12.99
C LYS A 37 -5.25 -5.58 -13.75
N ALA A 38 -5.57 -4.49 -13.05
CA ALA A 38 -5.79 -3.19 -13.68
C ALA A 38 -4.52 -2.70 -14.39
N ALA A 39 -3.36 -2.77 -13.73
CA ALA A 39 -2.06 -2.43 -14.32
C ALA A 39 -1.74 -3.29 -15.55
N ALA A 40 -1.97 -4.61 -15.47
CA ALA A 40 -1.79 -5.54 -16.58
C ALA A 40 -2.69 -5.23 -17.78
N LYS A 41 -3.94 -4.84 -17.53
CA LYS A 41 -4.88 -4.43 -18.59
C LYS A 41 -4.40 -3.17 -19.30
N ILE A 42 -3.93 -2.17 -18.55
CA ILE A 42 -3.37 -0.94 -19.12
C ILE A 42 -2.10 -1.24 -19.93
N GLN A 43 -1.18 -2.05 -19.38
CA GLN A 43 0.04 -2.47 -20.06
C GLN A 43 -0.28 -3.16 -21.39
N ARG A 44 -1.27 -4.07 -21.40
CA ARG A 44 -1.71 -4.75 -22.61
C ARG A 44 -2.30 -3.77 -23.63
N GLY A 45 -3.17 -2.86 -23.20
CA GLY A 45 -3.72 -1.83 -24.09
C GLY A 45 -2.66 -0.94 -24.73
N ILE A 46 -1.64 -0.54 -23.96
CA ILE A 46 -0.50 0.22 -24.50
C ILE A 46 0.28 -0.60 -25.53
N PHE A 47 0.51 -1.88 -25.26
CA PHE A 47 1.18 -2.76 -26.21
C PHE A 47 0.36 -2.96 -27.49
N ASP A 48 -0.95 -3.20 -27.37
CA ASP A 48 -1.83 -3.41 -28.52
C ASP A 48 -1.93 -2.16 -29.41
N LEU A 49 -1.89 -0.95 -28.81
CA LEU A 49 -1.97 0.32 -29.54
C LEU A 49 -0.63 0.79 -30.12
N LEU A 50 0.48 0.57 -29.42
CA LEU A 50 1.77 1.21 -29.75
C LEU A 50 2.91 0.21 -30.01
N GLY A 51 2.69 -1.09 -29.79
CA GLY A 51 3.72 -2.13 -29.85
C GLY A 51 4.82 -1.98 -28.80
N LYS A 52 4.63 -1.14 -27.77
CA LYS A 52 5.65 -0.84 -26.75
C LYS A 52 5.42 -1.67 -25.49
N ARG A 53 6.49 -2.31 -25.01
CA ARG A 53 6.50 -2.98 -23.70
C ARG A 53 6.91 -1.97 -22.64
N VAL A 54 5.98 -1.63 -21.75
CA VAL A 54 6.19 -0.66 -20.66
C VAL A 54 5.86 -1.28 -19.32
N GLY A 55 6.48 -0.78 -18.26
CA GLY A 55 6.00 -0.99 -16.90
C GLY A 55 4.75 -0.14 -16.63
N VAL A 56 3.84 -0.64 -15.80
CA VAL A 56 2.66 0.12 -15.33
C VAL A 56 2.53 -0.04 -13.83
N SER A 57 2.33 1.07 -13.12
CA SER A 57 2.02 1.09 -11.69
C SER A 57 0.72 1.86 -11.45
N VAL A 58 -0.18 1.26 -10.66
CA VAL A 58 -1.37 1.92 -10.11
C VAL A 58 -1.00 2.37 -8.71
N ILE A 59 -1.12 3.67 -8.47
CA ILE A 59 -0.66 4.30 -7.23
C ILE A 59 -1.82 5.00 -6.52
N ASP A 60 -1.64 5.24 -5.22
CA ASP A 60 -2.51 6.06 -4.39
C ASP A 60 -1.65 6.90 -3.43
N SER A 61 -2.26 7.86 -2.74
CA SER A 61 -1.60 8.62 -1.69
C SER A 61 -1.76 7.93 -0.32
N ARG A 62 -0.74 8.02 0.52
CA ARG A 62 -0.77 7.51 1.89
C ARG A 62 -0.11 8.46 2.87
N VAL A 63 -0.45 8.27 4.13
CA VAL A 63 0.27 8.89 5.26
C VAL A 63 1.40 7.98 5.74
N ALA A 64 2.39 8.57 6.41
CA ALA A 64 3.44 7.85 7.11
C ALA A 64 3.39 8.19 8.62
N PRO A 65 3.63 7.23 9.53
CA PRO A 65 3.66 7.50 10.96
C PRO A 65 4.63 8.63 11.30
N LEU A 66 4.16 9.59 12.11
CA LEU A 66 4.96 10.71 12.63
C LEU A 66 5.58 11.63 11.56
N ARG A 67 5.02 11.67 10.34
CA ARG A 67 5.44 12.57 9.27
C ARG A 67 4.24 13.36 8.77
N ALA A 68 4.41 14.67 8.61
CA ALA A 68 3.40 15.53 8.01
C ALA A 68 3.35 15.32 6.49
N GLY A 69 2.14 15.33 5.92
CA GLY A 69 1.90 15.22 4.48
C GLY A 69 1.55 13.81 4.00
N THR A 70 1.21 13.72 2.71
CA THR A 70 0.96 12.47 1.98
C THR A 70 2.10 12.18 1.00
N ILE A 71 2.31 10.90 0.70
CA ILE A 71 3.26 10.43 -0.31
C ILE A 71 2.61 9.33 -1.16
N GLY A 72 3.13 9.11 -2.36
CA GLY A 72 2.69 8.02 -3.22
C GLY A 72 3.02 6.63 -2.67
N VAL A 73 2.15 5.67 -2.96
CA VAL A 73 2.36 4.23 -2.72
C VAL A 73 1.81 3.43 -3.89
N THR A 74 2.49 2.35 -4.26
CA THR A 74 1.99 1.43 -5.29
C THR A 74 0.97 0.47 -4.69
N LEU A 75 -0.21 0.40 -5.32
CA LEU A 75 -1.25 -0.59 -5.00
C LEU A 75 -1.09 -1.86 -5.84
N GLY A 76 -0.63 -1.74 -7.08
CA GLY A 76 -0.36 -2.87 -7.97
C GLY A 76 0.41 -2.44 -9.20
N ALA A 77 1.30 -3.31 -9.69
CA ALA A 77 2.22 -2.98 -10.75
C ALA A 77 2.68 -4.19 -11.56
N VAL A 78 3.12 -3.96 -12.80
CA VAL A 78 3.60 -4.98 -13.73
C VAL A 78 4.72 -4.45 -14.62
N GLY A 79 5.59 -5.36 -15.11
CA GLY A 79 6.54 -5.06 -16.19
C GLY A 79 7.87 -4.42 -15.77
N PHE A 80 8.13 -4.28 -14.46
CA PHE A 80 9.41 -3.80 -13.93
C PHE A 80 9.69 -4.37 -12.53
N GLU A 81 10.86 -4.06 -11.97
CA GLU A 81 11.27 -4.57 -10.66
C GLU A 81 10.48 -3.84 -9.57
N LEU A 82 9.71 -4.57 -8.77
CA LEU A 82 8.86 -3.96 -7.73
C LEU A 82 9.65 -3.75 -6.44
N VAL A 83 10.39 -4.79 -6.03
CA VAL A 83 11.29 -4.77 -4.88
C VAL A 83 12.63 -5.35 -5.29
N ARG A 84 13.70 -4.57 -5.08
CA ARG A 84 15.07 -5.01 -5.31
C ARG A 84 15.65 -5.55 -4.02
N ASP A 85 15.99 -6.83 -4.01
CA ASP A 85 16.69 -7.44 -2.89
C ASP A 85 18.18 -7.05 -2.93
N CYS A 86 18.60 -6.27 -1.93
CA CYS A 86 19.98 -5.82 -1.81
C CYS A 86 20.77 -6.67 -0.82
N ARG A 87 20.14 -7.67 -0.17
CA ARG A 87 20.81 -8.51 0.83
C ARG A 87 21.96 -9.30 0.19
N GLY A 88 23.05 -9.43 0.92
CA GLY A 88 24.28 -10.05 0.44
C GLY A 88 25.13 -9.18 -0.48
N LYS A 89 24.60 -8.09 -1.05
CA LYS A 89 25.42 -7.10 -1.75
C LYS A 89 26.31 -6.36 -0.74
N LYS A 90 27.48 -5.93 -1.19
CA LYS A 90 28.44 -5.18 -0.36
C LYS A 90 28.16 -3.69 -0.42
N ASP A 91 28.32 -3.00 0.72
CA ASP A 91 28.35 -1.55 0.78
C ASP A 91 29.70 -1.00 0.30
N LEU A 92 29.88 0.33 0.39
CA LEU A 92 31.10 1.03 0.00
C LEU A 92 32.37 0.57 0.76
N TYR A 93 32.21 -0.08 1.91
CA TYR A 93 33.30 -0.59 2.75
C TYR A 93 33.38 -2.12 2.72
N GLY A 94 32.72 -2.76 1.77
CA GLY A 94 32.75 -4.21 1.59
C GLY A 94 31.85 -4.99 2.56
N LYS A 95 31.07 -4.34 3.43
CA LYS A 95 30.20 -5.02 4.39
C LYS A 95 28.92 -5.52 3.72
N PRO A 96 28.48 -6.77 3.98
CA PRO A 96 27.25 -7.28 3.38
C PRO A 96 26.00 -6.63 3.98
N LEU A 97 25.06 -6.25 3.13
CA LEU A 97 23.73 -5.78 3.55
C LEU A 97 22.90 -6.98 4.05
N LEU A 98 22.33 -6.87 5.26
CA LEU A 98 21.64 -8.00 5.91
C LEU A 98 20.13 -8.01 5.69
N ILE A 99 19.49 -6.83 5.74
CA ILE A 99 18.03 -6.70 5.74
C ILE A 99 17.49 -5.87 4.57
N THR A 100 18.37 -5.21 3.84
CA THR A 100 18.00 -4.13 2.91
C THR A 100 17.28 -4.65 1.68
N LYS A 101 16.05 -4.17 1.48
CA LYS A 101 15.31 -4.28 0.22
C LYS A 101 14.90 -2.87 -0.19
N LEU A 102 15.07 -2.53 -1.47
CA LEU A 102 14.65 -1.26 -2.03
C LEU A 102 13.25 -1.41 -2.65
N ALA A 103 12.30 -0.58 -2.22
CA ALA A 103 10.92 -0.59 -2.70
C ALA A 103 10.80 0.22 -3.99
N VAL A 104 11.40 -0.28 -5.08
CA VAL A 104 11.50 0.41 -6.37
C VAL A 104 10.15 0.93 -6.87
N ALA A 105 9.08 0.14 -6.73
CA ALA A 105 7.73 0.56 -7.13
C ALA A 105 7.21 1.74 -6.31
N ASP A 106 7.43 1.75 -4.99
CA ASP A 106 7.00 2.84 -4.12
C ASP A 106 7.83 4.11 -4.30
N ASP A 107 9.14 3.98 -4.58
CA ASP A 107 9.99 5.14 -4.91
C ASP A 107 9.52 5.81 -6.21
N ILE A 108 9.17 5.00 -7.22
CA ILE A 108 8.56 5.49 -8.47
C ILE A 108 7.20 6.14 -8.19
N ALA A 109 6.37 5.53 -7.36
CA ALA A 109 5.07 6.07 -6.97
C ALA A 109 5.20 7.41 -6.24
N CYS A 110 6.18 7.57 -5.36
CA CYS A 110 6.45 8.84 -4.69
C CYS A 110 6.83 9.95 -5.69
N ALA A 111 7.71 9.65 -6.65
CA ALA A 111 8.09 10.61 -7.67
C ALA A 111 6.92 10.98 -8.59
N ALA A 112 6.11 9.99 -8.98
CA ALA A 112 4.91 10.20 -9.79
C ALA A 112 3.86 11.04 -9.03
N HIS A 113 3.59 10.71 -7.77
CA HIS A 113 2.64 11.44 -6.91
C HIS A 113 3.00 12.93 -6.79
N LEU A 114 4.29 13.25 -6.63
CA LEU A 114 4.76 14.63 -6.58
C LEU A 114 4.40 15.45 -7.84
N VAL A 115 4.51 14.85 -9.04
CA VAL A 115 4.22 15.55 -10.30
C VAL A 115 2.75 15.47 -10.71
N MET A 116 2.03 14.44 -10.25
CA MET A 116 0.59 14.28 -10.48
C MET A 116 -0.22 15.30 -9.67
N GLY A 117 0.28 15.68 -8.49
CA GLY A 117 -0.43 16.53 -7.54
C GLY A 117 -1.44 15.74 -6.69
N GLU A 118 -2.02 16.41 -5.70
CA GLU A 118 -2.95 15.80 -4.73
C GLU A 118 -4.37 16.36 -4.86
N VAL A 119 -4.53 17.51 -5.53
CA VAL A 119 -5.79 18.27 -5.57
C VAL A 119 -6.41 18.23 -6.97
N ALA A 120 -6.56 19.38 -7.61
CA ALA A 120 -7.31 19.56 -8.85
C ALA A 120 -6.40 19.74 -10.08
N GLU A 121 -5.13 19.33 -10.01
CA GLU A 121 -4.14 19.49 -11.09
C GLU A 121 -4.51 18.72 -12.36
N ARG A 122 -5.37 17.69 -12.23
CA ARG A 122 -5.87 16.87 -13.36
C ARG A 122 -4.76 16.18 -14.15
N THR A 123 -3.70 15.76 -13.47
CA THR A 123 -2.60 14.98 -14.05
C THR A 123 -2.63 13.55 -13.49
N PRO A 124 -3.48 12.64 -14.00
CA PRO A 124 -3.64 11.30 -13.43
C PRO A 124 -2.57 10.29 -13.87
N VAL A 125 -1.65 10.69 -14.77
CA VAL A 125 -0.63 9.80 -15.35
C VAL A 125 0.71 10.53 -15.39
N ALA A 126 1.75 9.85 -14.92
CA ALA A 126 3.14 10.27 -15.05
C ALA A 126 3.95 9.21 -15.80
N VAL A 127 4.92 9.63 -16.61
CA VAL A 127 5.82 8.74 -17.36
C VAL A 127 7.22 8.82 -16.77
N VAL A 128 7.70 7.71 -16.23
CA VAL A 128 9.07 7.58 -15.72
C VAL A 128 9.92 6.83 -16.75
N ARG A 129 11.12 7.36 -17.04
CA ARG A 129 12.08 6.79 -17.99
C ARG A 129 13.39 6.45 -17.28
N GLY A 130 14.18 5.56 -17.88
CA GLY A 130 15.47 5.13 -17.33
C GLY A 130 15.37 4.04 -16.26
N ILE A 131 14.20 3.43 -16.10
CA ILE A 131 14.02 2.27 -15.20
C ILE A 131 14.46 1.00 -15.91
N THR A 132 15.39 0.28 -15.30
CA THR A 132 15.83 -1.03 -15.81
C THR A 132 14.66 -2.03 -15.73
N PRO A 133 14.29 -2.69 -16.85
CA PRO A 133 13.30 -3.76 -16.82
C PRO A 133 13.71 -4.86 -15.85
N ALA A 134 12.74 -5.47 -15.17
CA ALA A 134 13.07 -6.61 -14.31
C ALA A 134 13.49 -7.82 -15.16
N PRO A 135 14.55 -8.53 -14.78
CA PRO A 135 14.93 -9.78 -15.43
C PRO A 135 13.90 -10.90 -15.18
N LYS A 136 13.05 -10.76 -14.15
CA LYS A 136 11.97 -11.69 -13.80
C LYS A 136 10.71 -10.94 -13.45
N VAL A 137 9.57 -11.47 -13.86
CA VAL A 137 8.26 -10.97 -13.43
C VAL A 137 8.13 -11.15 -11.93
N GLN A 138 8.01 -10.04 -11.21
CA GLN A 138 7.63 -10.06 -9.80
C GLN A 138 6.12 -9.98 -9.69
N LYS A 139 5.56 -10.74 -8.75
CA LYS A 139 4.14 -10.64 -8.41
C LYS A 139 3.94 -9.52 -7.40
N ALA A 140 2.76 -8.90 -7.36
CA ALA A 140 2.52 -7.77 -6.46
C ALA A 140 2.66 -8.12 -4.97
N GLU A 141 2.48 -9.40 -4.60
CA GLU A 141 2.68 -9.88 -3.24
C GLU A 141 4.13 -9.69 -2.75
N THR A 142 5.11 -9.49 -3.65
CA THR A 142 6.49 -9.19 -3.25
C THR A 142 6.62 -7.84 -2.53
N MET A 143 5.69 -6.91 -2.77
CA MET A 143 5.61 -5.62 -2.09
C MET A 143 4.97 -5.72 -0.70
N ILE A 144 4.22 -6.80 -0.44
CA ILE A 144 3.49 -6.98 0.81
C ILE A 144 4.36 -7.66 1.86
N MET A 145 4.49 -7.00 3.01
CA MET A 145 5.17 -7.56 4.17
C MET A 145 4.15 -8.26 5.09
N PRO A 146 4.41 -9.52 5.50
CA PRO A 146 3.61 -10.18 6.52
C PRO A 146 3.50 -9.33 7.81
N PRO A 147 2.30 -9.21 8.42
CA PRO A 147 2.11 -8.38 9.61
C PRO A 147 3.00 -8.75 10.80
N ASP A 148 3.42 -9.98 10.93
CA ASP A 148 4.32 -10.43 12.01
C ASP A 148 5.77 -9.95 11.84
N LEU A 149 6.17 -9.63 10.61
CA LEU A 149 7.48 -9.05 10.26
C LEU A 149 7.46 -7.52 10.18
N CYS A 150 6.27 -6.90 10.12
CA CYS A 150 6.13 -5.45 10.03
C CYS A 150 6.47 -4.76 11.35
N LEU A 151 7.41 -3.81 11.30
CA LEU A 151 7.90 -3.03 12.43
C LEU A 151 6.76 -2.39 13.25
N PHE A 152 5.72 -1.91 12.57
CA PHE A 152 4.60 -1.19 13.21
C PHE A 152 3.52 -2.12 13.75
N MET A 153 3.33 -3.29 13.13
CA MET A 153 2.23 -4.20 13.46
C MET A 153 2.34 -4.83 14.85
N GLY A 154 3.55 -4.87 15.42
CA GLY A 154 3.78 -5.27 16.80
C GLY A 154 2.97 -4.47 17.83
N VAL A 155 2.67 -3.20 17.54
CA VAL A 155 1.89 -2.31 18.44
C VAL A 155 0.42 -2.72 18.52
N PHE A 156 -0.13 -3.31 17.44
CA PHE A 156 -1.52 -3.76 17.36
C PHE A 156 -1.73 -5.18 17.86
N LYS A 157 -0.66 -5.93 18.19
CA LYS A 157 -0.80 -7.28 18.77
C LYS A 157 -1.45 -7.15 20.16
N PRO A 158 -2.58 -7.82 20.43
CA PRO A 158 -3.18 -7.75 21.75
C PRO A 158 -2.20 -8.32 22.78
N LYS A 159 -1.96 -7.58 23.87
CA LYS A 159 -1.19 -8.09 25.01
C LYS A 159 -1.79 -9.44 25.42
N ARG A 160 -0.99 -10.52 25.38
CA ARG A 160 -1.37 -11.92 25.66
C ARG A 160 -2.07 -12.16 27.03
N GLY A 161 -2.27 -11.13 27.86
CA GLY A 161 -2.97 -11.20 29.14
C GLY A 161 -4.37 -10.59 29.21
N ARG A 162 -4.80 -9.72 28.29
CA ARG A 162 -6.08 -8.97 28.46
C ARG A 162 -7.31 -9.71 27.95
N LEU A 163 -7.18 -10.49 26.87
CA LEU A 163 -8.29 -11.27 26.29
C LEU A 163 -8.74 -12.45 27.17
N LYS A 164 -7.85 -13.04 27.98
CA LYS A 164 -8.23 -14.13 28.89
C LYS A 164 -9.05 -13.64 30.09
N ALA A 165 -8.83 -12.41 30.54
CA ALA A 165 -9.61 -11.80 31.64
C ALA A 165 -11.04 -11.45 31.19
N GLU A 166 -11.19 -10.89 29.99
CA GLU A 166 -12.52 -10.51 29.45
C GLU A 166 -13.35 -11.72 29.00
N CYS A 167 -12.74 -12.77 28.44
CA CYS A 167 -13.46 -14.02 28.12
C CYS A 167 -13.89 -14.81 29.37
N ARG A 168 -13.12 -14.77 30.47
CA ARG A 168 -13.54 -15.40 31.74
C ARG A 168 -14.63 -14.60 32.45
N ALA A 169 -14.61 -13.27 32.38
CA ALA A 169 -15.66 -12.42 32.93
C ALA A 169 -16.99 -12.56 32.15
N LYS A 170 -16.94 -12.61 30.81
CA LYS A 170 -18.15 -12.74 29.97
C LYS A 170 -18.80 -14.13 30.00
N ARG A 171 -18.06 -15.20 30.35
CA ARG A 171 -18.64 -16.55 30.53
C ARG A 171 -19.46 -16.73 31.80
N LYS A 172 -19.32 -15.85 32.80
CA LYS A 172 -20.15 -15.89 34.03
C LYS A 172 -21.44 -15.06 33.95
N THR A 173 -21.63 -14.28 32.90
CA THR A 173 -22.79 -13.38 32.75
C THR A 173 -23.41 -13.49 31.35
N SER A 174 -23.59 -14.72 30.84
CA SER A 174 -24.41 -14.95 29.64
C SER A 174 -25.89 -14.85 29.99
N LYS A 175 -26.43 -13.63 29.99
CA LYS A 175 -27.84 -13.29 29.67
C LYS A 175 -28.02 -11.78 29.82
N LYS A 176 -27.64 -11.01 28.80
CA LYS A 176 -28.33 -9.77 28.38
C LYS A 176 -27.72 -9.25 27.08
N ARG A 177 -28.61 -8.90 26.14
CA ARG A 177 -28.33 -8.20 24.87
C ARG A 177 -27.60 -6.89 25.19
N TYR A 178 -26.60 -6.51 24.39
CA TYR A 178 -25.98 -5.18 24.45
C TYR A 178 -26.03 -4.49 23.07
N PRO A 179 -26.28 -3.17 23.04
CA PRO A 179 -26.45 -2.38 21.82
C PRO A 179 -25.10 -1.88 21.26
N ALA A 180 -25.16 -1.33 20.06
CA ALA A 180 -24.04 -0.70 19.36
C ALA A 180 -23.38 0.40 20.21
N VAL A 181 -22.04 0.45 20.17
CA VAL A 181 -21.25 1.45 20.88
C VAL A 181 -20.76 2.48 19.86
N GLU A 182 -21.37 3.66 19.86
CA GLU A 182 -20.76 4.89 19.35
C GLU A 182 -19.66 5.35 20.30
N LEU A 183 -18.53 5.81 19.76
CA LEU A 183 -17.46 6.43 20.53
C LEU A 183 -17.34 7.90 20.12
N VAL A 184 -17.65 8.77 21.10
CA VAL A 184 -17.52 10.23 21.08
C VAL A 184 -16.17 10.69 20.64
#